data_AF-A0A2S7CFH0-F1
#
_entry.id   AF-A0A2S7CFH0-F1
#
_cell.length_a   1.000
_cell.length_b   1.000
_cell.length_c   1.000
_cell.angle_alpha   90.00
_cell.angle_beta   90.00
_cell.angle_gamma   90.00
#
_symmetry.space_group_name_H-M   'P 1'
#
loop_
_entity.id
_entity.type
_entity.pdbx_description
1 polymer ?
#
loop_
_entity_poly.entity_id
_entity_poly.type
_entity_poly.pdbx_seq_one_letter_code
_entity_poly.pdbx_strand_id
1 'polypeptide(L)'
;MTTPPVIDKGQVGPDHPEHPDHYLFAQVREAVAVLDAELNKPTDAASERMAARLLSLAKQHGFDQVDHVVLSRHVGEVGENVFLVRGELSDPAHLRAHITTQDAMETSVEDSLAQLEEINRRLMLRLPPR
;
A
#
# COMPACT_ATOMS: atom_id res chain seq x y z
N MET A 1 -20.38 10.04 28.23
CA MET A 1 -20.48 10.51 26.83
C MET A 1 -19.81 9.45 25.98
N THR A 2 -20.56 8.43 25.53
CA THR A 2 -20.03 7.43 24.60
C THR A 2 -20.79 7.63 23.30
N THR A 3 -20.18 8.40 22.41
CA THR A 3 -20.59 8.46 21.00
C THR A 3 -20.12 7.17 20.34
N PRO A 4 -21.01 6.37 19.72
CA PRO A 4 -20.59 5.37 18.74
C PRO A 4 -20.35 6.09 17.41
N PRO A 5 -19.23 5.89 16.68
CA PRO A 5 -19.17 6.31 15.29
C PRO A 5 -19.70 5.17 14.42
N VAL A 6 -20.96 5.34 14.04
CA VAL A 6 -21.55 5.08 12.72
C VAL A 6 -20.73 4.20 11.79
N ILE A 7 -21.10 2.92 11.69
CA ILE A 7 -20.74 2.08 10.55
C ILE A 7 -21.62 2.55 9.39
N ASP A 8 -21.06 3.39 8.52
CA ASP A 8 -21.69 3.75 7.26
C ASP A 8 -21.70 2.49 6.36
N LYS A 9 -22.88 1.93 6.09
CA LYS A 9 -23.02 0.82 5.15
C LYS A 9 -22.88 1.38 3.73
N GLY A 10 -21.67 1.37 3.20
CA GLY A 10 -21.46 1.82 1.82
C GLY A 10 -20.14 1.51 1.15
N GLN A 11 -19.06 1.17 1.84
CA GLN A 11 -17.86 0.59 1.23
C GLN A 11 -17.02 -0.02 2.33
N VAL A 12 -16.90 -1.35 2.33
CA VAL A 12 -16.07 -2.03 3.30
C VAL A 12 -14.61 -1.73 2.92
N GLY A 13 -13.83 -1.08 3.79
CA GLY A 13 -12.44 -0.72 3.48
C GLY A 13 -11.52 -1.94 3.33
N PRO A 14 -10.29 -1.77 2.80
CA PRO A 14 -9.34 -2.86 2.65
C PRO A 14 -8.90 -3.48 3.98
N ASP A 15 -9.19 -2.85 5.11
CA ASP A 15 -9.02 -3.40 6.45
C ASP A 15 -9.94 -4.60 6.75
N HIS A 16 -11.03 -4.77 5.99
CA HIS A 16 -12.02 -5.82 6.26
C HIS A 16 -11.83 -7.04 5.33
N PRO A 17 -12.00 -8.27 5.85
CA PRO A 17 -11.73 -9.50 5.09
C PRO A 17 -12.62 -9.74 3.86
N GLU A 18 -13.74 -9.04 3.76
CA GLU A 18 -14.65 -9.13 2.61
C GLU A 18 -14.24 -8.21 1.44
N HIS A 19 -13.27 -7.30 1.65
CA HIS A 19 -12.79 -6.43 0.61
C HIS A 19 -11.82 -7.18 -0.34
N PRO A 20 -11.95 -7.03 -1.68
CA PRO A 20 -11.10 -7.74 -2.64
C PRO A 20 -9.60 -7.44 -2.46
N ASP A 21 -9.25 -6.25 -1.96
CA ASP A 21 -7.85 -5.88 -1.72
C ASP A 21 -7.36 -6.17 -0.30
N HIS A 22 -8.15 -6.83 0.53
CA HIS A 22 -7.79 -7.10 1.92
C HIS A 22 -6.47 -7.85 2.06
N TYR A 23 -6.31 -8.91 1.26
CA TYR A 23 -5.11 -9.73 1.28
C TYR A 23 -3.87 -8.94 0.86
N LEU A 24 -3.98 -8.18 -0.24
CA LEU A 24 -2.90 -7.33 -0.72
C LEU A 24 -2.56 -6.23 0.30
N PHE A 25 -3.55 -5.66 0.96
CA PHE A 25 -3.32 -4.65 1.99
C PHE A 25 -2.62 -5.23 3.22
N ALA A 26 -3.00 -6.43 3.66
CA ALA A 26 -2.33 -7.13 4.75
C ALA A 26 -0.85 -7.36 4.43
N GLN A 27 -0.53 -7.82 3.22
CA GLN A 27 0.85 -8.00 2.75
C GLN A 27 1.63 -6.69 2.73
N VAL A 28 1.04 -5.61 2.22
CA VAL A 28 1.69 -4.29 2.21
C VAL A 28 1.96 -3.81 3.64
N ARG A 29 1.00 -3.97 4.56
CA ARG A 29 1.19 -3.59 5.98
C ARG A 29 2.29 -4.40 6.65
N GLU A 30 2.35 -5.70 6.40
CA GLU A 30 3.40 -6.57 6.91
C GLU A 30 4.77 -6.13 6.38
N ALA A 31 4.89 -5.90 5.07
CA ALA A 31 6.14 -5.45 4.47
C ALA A 31 6.59 -4.06 4.97
N VAL A 32 5.66 -3.13 5.21
CA VAL A 32 5.97 -1.84 5.85
C VAL A 32 6.40 -2.02 7.31
N ALA A 33 5.77 -2.92 8.07
CA ALA A 33 6.18 -3.21 9.44
C ALA A 33 7.59 -3.83 9.50
N VAL A 34 7.97 -4.65 8.52
CA VAL A 34 9.35 -5.15 8.37
C VAL A 34 10.30 -3.99 8.09
N LEU A 35 9.95 -3.07 7.17
CA LEU A 35 10.75 -1.87 6.91
C LEU A 35 10.92 -1.00 8.16
N ASP A 36 9.86 -0.77 8.93
CA ASP A 36 9.92 -0.01 10.18
C ASP A 36 10.89 -0.65 11.18
N ALA A 37 10.84 -1.98 11.32
CA ALA A 37 11.74 -2.73 12.17
C ALA A 37 13.22 -2.60 11.73
N GLU A 38 13.50 -2.62 10.42
CA GLU A 38 14.85 -2.35 9.88
C GLU A 38 15.33 -0.93 10.21
N LEU A 39 14.42 0.04 10.24
CA LEU A 39 14.69 1.43 10.62
C LEU A 39 14.73 1.65 12.15
N ASN A 40 14.56 0.60 12.96
CA ASN A 40 14.44 0.67 14.42
C ASN A 40 13.33 1.65 14.87
N LYS A 41 12.24 1.71 14.11
CA LYS A 41 11.08 2.57 14.36
C LYS A 41 9.85 1.69 14.64
N PRO A 42 8.94 2.10 15.54
CA PRO A 42 7.64 1.45 15.66
C PRO A 42 6.73 1.78 14.47
N THR A 43 5.82 0.85 14.14
CA THR A 43 4.72 1.13 13.21
C THR A 43 3.79 2.17 13.83
N ASP A 44 3.64 3.30 13.14
CA ASP A 44 2.86 4.46 13.59
C ASP A 44 1.90 4.96 12.51
N ALA A 45 1.27 6.11 12.73
CA ALA A 45 0.36 6.72 11.75
C ALA A 45 1.04 7.05 10.41
N ALA A 46 2.35 7.28 10.38
CA ALA A 46 3.09 7.48 9.13
C ALA A 46 3.24 6.15 8.37
N SER A 47 3.46 5.04 9.09
CA SER A 47 3.48 3.70 8.52
C SER A 47 2.11 3.31 7.94
N GLU A 48 1.01 3.71 8.57
CA GLU A 48 -0.35 3.51 8.04
C GLU A 48 -0.60 4.30 6.76
N ARG A 49 -0.20 5.59 6.71
CA ARG A 49 -0.26 6.41 5.47
C ARG A 49 0.55 5.77 4.36
N MET A 50 1.78 5.37 4.67
CA MET A 50 2.65 4.68 3.73
C MET A 50 2.00 3.41 3.20
N ALA A 51 1.47 2.54 4.07
CA ALA A 51 0.80 1.31 3.65
C ALA A 51 -0.42 1.57 2.76
N ALA A 52 -1.26 2.55 3.11
CA ALA A 52 -2.42 2.92 2.29
C ALA A 52 -1.99 3.45 0.91
N ARG A 53 -0.99 4.33 0.87
CA ARG A 53 -0.49 4.90 -0.38
C ARG A 53 0.19 3.86 -1.28
N LEU A 54 0.91 2.92 -0.67
CA LEU A 54 1.54 1.79 -1.37
C LEU A 54 0.51 0.80 -1.90
N LEU A 55 -0.59 0.53 -1.18
CA LEU A 55 -1.68 -0.31 -1.70
C LEU A 55 -2.24 0.26 -3.02
N SER A 56 -2.52 1.57 -3.05
CA SER A 56 -3.02 2.24 -4.25
C SER A 56 -2.00 2.15 -5.41
N LEU A 57 -0.70 2.28 -5.11
CA LEU A 57 0.37 2.09 -6.08
C LEU A 57 0.41 0.65 -6.63
N ALA A 58 0.32 -0.35 -5.75
CA ALA A 58 0.31 -1.75 -6.11
C ALA A 58 -0.80 -2.04 -7.14
N LYS A 59 -2.02 -1.57 -6.85
CA LYS A 59 -3.19 -1.74 -7.74
C LYS A 59 -3.05 -0.99 -9.05
N GLN A 60 -2.49 0.22 -9.04
CA GLN A 60 -2.21 0.98 -10.25
C GLN A 60 -1.25 0.24 -11.20
N HIS A 61 -0.27 -0.47 -10.64
CA HIS A 61 0.71 -1.25 -11.39
C HIS A 61 0.30 -2.72 -11.63
N GLY A 62 -0.91 -3.10 -11.22
CA GLY A 62 -1.44 -4.45 -11.44
C GLY A 62 -0.79 -5.53 -10.57
N PHE A 63 -0.25 -5.16 -9.40
CA PHE A 63 0.23 -6.12 -8.42
C PHE A 63 -0.96 -6.90 -7.85
N ASP A 64 -0.82 -8.22 -7.81
CA ASP A 64 -1.69 -9.19 -7.15
C ASP A 64 -1.13 -9.63 -5.79
N GLN A 65 0.18 -9.45 -5.57
CA GLN A 65 0.91 -9.76 -4.35
C GLN A 65 2.09 -8.80 -4.15
N VAL A 66 2.45 -8.53 -2.90
CA VAL A 66 3.66 -7.79 -2.50
C VAL A 66 4.45 -8.64 -1.51
N ASP A 67 5.75 -8.79 -1.77
CA ASP A 67 6.65 -9.59 -0.93
C ASP A 67 7.60 -8.71 -0.11
N HIS A 68 8.02 -7.56 -0.67
CA HIS A 68 8.93 -6.65 0.02
C HIS A 68 8.58 -5.17 -0.20
N VAL A 69 8.84 -4.36 0.82
CA VAL A 69 8.85 -2.90 0.76
C VAL A 69 10.24 -2.43 1.19
N VAL A 70 10.92 -1.69 0.32
CA VAL A 70 12.32 -1.28 0.56
C VAL A 70 12.54 0.18 0.20
N LEU A 71 13.47 0.85 0.88
CA LEU A 71 13.88 2.21 0.56
C LEU A 71 15.00 2.24 -0.47
N SER A 72 15.05 3.31 -1.29
CA SER A 72 16.21 3.60 -2.13
C SER A 72 17.46 3.75 -1.28
N ARG A 73 18.59 3.23 -1.77
CA ARG A 73 19.91 3.41 -1.17
C ARG A 73 20.87 3.91 -2.24
N HIS A 74 21.26 5.18 -2.14
CA HIS A 74 22.39 5.76 -2.85
C HIS A 74 23.57 5.95 -1.88
N VAL A 75 24.78 6.08 -2.41
CA VAL A 75 25.98 6.24 -1.58
C VAL A 75 25.84 7.52 -0.76
N GLY A 76 25.60 7.37 0.55
CA GLY A 76 25.43 8.48 1.49
C GLY A 76 24.00 8.99 1.66
N GLU A 77 23.03 8.52 0.87
CA GLU A 77 21.63 8.96 0.93
C GLU A 77 20.66 7.77 0.88
N VAL A 78 19.74 7.67 1.83
CA VAL A 78 18.76 6.60 1.93
C VAL A 78 17.36 7.21 2.02
N GLY A 79 16.40 6.60 1.34
CA GLY A 79 14.99 6.89 1.55
C GLY A 79 14.41 8.01 0.71
N GLU A 80 14.99 8.32 -0.44
CA GLU A 80 14.35 9.20 -1.43
C GLU A 80 13.05 8.55 -1.98
N ASN A 81 13.12 7.25 -2.30
CA ASN A 81 12.02 6.49 -2.85
C ASN A 81 11.74 5.25 -2.00
N VAL A 82 10.48 4.83 -1.99
CA VAL A 82 10.03 3.55 -1.45
C VAL A 82 9.56 2.68 -2.61
N PHE A 83 10.00 1.42 -2.61
CA PHE A 83 9.72 0.43 -3.65
C PHE A 83 8.85 -0.67 -3.09
N LEU A 84 7.80 -1.01 -3.84
CA LEU A 84 7.13 -2.31 -3.74
C LEU A 84 7.83 -3.30 -4.63
N VAL A 85 8.05 -4.50 -4.11
CA VAL A 85 8.62 -5.61 -4.87
C VAL A 85 7.75 -6.85 -4.71
N ARG A 86 7.53 -7.52 -5.84
CA ARG A 86 6.97 -8.87 -5.92
C ARG A 86 8.05 -9.82 -6.44
N GLY A 87 8.19 -10.95 -5.77
CA GLY A 87 9.26 -11.92 -5.97
C GLY A 87 10.46 -11.66 -5.06
N GLU A 88 11.45 -12.54 -5.16
CA GLU A 88 12.68 -12.44 -4.37
C GLU A 88 13.54 -11.26 -4.87
N LEU A 89 14.17 -10.51 -3.96
CA LEU A 89 15.04 -9.38 -4.34
C LEU A 89 16.25 -9.80 -5.18
N SER A 90 16.63 -11.08 -5.13
CA SER A 90 17.71 -11.68 -5.92
C SER A 90 17.26 -12.08 -7.34
N ASP A 91 15.95 -12.22 -7.56
CA ASP A 91 15.38 -12.69 -8.82
C ASP A 91 15.36 -11.53 -9.83
N PRO A 92 16.08 -11.62 -10.96
CA PRO A 92 16.08 -10.58 -11.98
C PRO A 92 14.72 -10.34 -12.63
N ALA A 93 13.77 -11.29 -12.52
CA ALA A 93 12.41 -11.16 -13.03
C ALA A 93 11.43 -10.51 -12.03
N HIS A 94 11.92 -10.03 -10.88
CA HIS A 94 11.07 -9.38 -9.89
C HIS A 94 10.32 -8.16 -10.46
N LEU A 95 9.06 -8.00 -10.06
CA LEU A 95 8.29 -6.80 -10.40
C LEU A 95 8.51 -5.73 -9.34
N ARG A 96 8.67 -4.48 -9.78
CA ARG A 96 8.81 -3.34 -8.87
C ARG A 96 7.98 -2.14 -9.31
N ALA A 97 7.45 -1.44 -8.32
CA ALA A 97 6.84 -0.12 -8.46
C ALA A 97 7.40 0.80 -7.37
N HIS A 98 7.39 2.10 -7.58
CA HIS A 98 7.93 3.05 -6.59
C HIS A 98 7.19 4.37 -6.60
N ILE A 99 7.31 5.07 -5.47
CA ILE A 99 6.93 6.46 -5.24
C ILE A 99 8.00 7.10 -4.36
N THR A 100 8.00 8.43 -4.29
CA THR A 100 8.88 9.12 -3.34
C THR A 100 8.42 8.83 -1.91
N THR A 101 9.35 8.74 -0.97
CA THR A 101 9.02 8.56 0.44
C THR A 101 8.18 9.73 0.96
N GLN A 102 8.43 10.93 0.44
CA GLN A 102 7.63 12.12 0.72
C GLN A 102 6.15 11.90 0.32
N ASP A 103 5.89 11.45 -0.92
CA ASP A 103 4.52 11.17 -1.39
C ASP A 103 3.84 10.08 -0.53
N ALA A 104 4.61 9.06 -0.14
CA ALA A 104 4.15 7.99 0.75
C ALA A 104 3.74 8.47 2.15
N MET A 105 4.38 9.53 2.66
CA MET A 105 4.15 10.04 4.02
C MET A 105 3.17 11.21 4.08
N GLU A 106 3.14 12.05 3.05
CA GLU A 106 2.30 13.26 2.97
C GLU A 106 0.87 12.94 2.53
N THR A 107 0.67 11.90 1.71
CA THR A 107 -0.68 11.51 1.29
C THR A 107 -1.45 10.96 2.49
N SER A 108 -2.64 11.50 2.73
CA SER A 108 -3.51 11.00 3.79
C SER A 108 -4.00 9.57 3.48
N VAL A 109 -4.43 8.86 4.53
CA VAL A 109 -5.06 7.55 4.35
C VAL A 109 -6.34 7.69 3.53
N GLU A 110 -7.15 8.72 3.81
CA GLU A 110 -8.41 8.96 3.12
C GLU A 110 -8.21 9.22 1.62
N ASP A 111 -7.24 10.05 1.25
CA ASP A 111 -6.93 10.32 -0.16
C ASP A 111 -6.40 9.07 -0.87
N SER A 112 -5.57 8.29 -0.19
CA SER A 112 -5.05 7.03 -0.72
C SER A 112 -6.17 6.03 -0.99
N LEU A 113 -7.14 5.92 -0.08
CA LEU A 113 -8.31 5.05 -0.23
C LEU A 113 -9.25 5.54 -1.32
N ALA A 114 -9.52 6.85 -1.41
CA ALA A 114 -10.30 7.41 -2.51
C ALA A 114 -9.64 7.12 -3.88
N GLN A 115 -8.32 7.21 -3.97
CA GLN A 115 -7.57 6.84 -5.17
C GLN A 115 -7.67 5.34 -5.47
N LEU A 116 -7.57 4.49 -4.45
CA LEU A 116 -7.74 3.03 -4.57
C LEU A 116 -9.10 2.67 -5.16
N GLU A 117 -10.17 3.28 -4.65
CA GLU A 117 -11.53 3.04 -5.14
C GLU A 117 -11.70 3.44 -6.61
N GLU A 118 -11.14 4.58 -7.02
CA GLU A 118 -11.16 5.01 -8.41
C GLU A 118 -10.35 4.06 -9.32
N ILE A 119 -9.19 3.57 -8.85
CA ILE A 119 -8.43 2.53 -9.55
C ILE A 119 -9.27 1.27 -9.72
N ASN A 120 -9.91 0.79 -8.66
CA ASN A 120 -10.73 -0.41 -8.68
C ASN A 120 -11.92 -0.27 -9.63
N ARG A 121 -12.64 0.86 -9.57
CA ARG A 121 -13.75 1.18 -10.48
C ARG A 121 -13.29 1.15 -11.94
N ARG A 122 -12.15 1.78 -12.23
CA ARG A 122 -11.56 1.78 -13.58
C ARG A 122 -11.14 0.38 -14.04
N LEU A 123 -10.59 -0.45 -13.16
CA LEU A 123 -10.21 -1.83 -13.49
C LEU A 123 -11.44 -2.70 -13.75
N MET A 124 -12.52 -2.53 -12.97
CA MET A 124 -13.80 -3.21 -13.20
C MET A 124 -14.39 -2.90 -14.58
N LEU A 125 -14.34 -1.63 -15.02
CA LEU A 125 -14.83 -1.23 -16.33
C LEU A 125 -14.00 -1.77 -17.51
N ARG A 126 -12.74 -2.17 -17.27
CA ARG A 126 -11.84 -2.71 -18.30
C ARG A 126 -12.02 -4.22 -18.52
N LEU A 127 -12.63 -4.94 -17.59
CA LEU A 127 -13.01 -6.33 -17.81
C LEU A 127 -14.41 -6.37 -18.44
N PRO A 128 -14.59 -6.98 -19.64
CA PRO A 128 -15.94 -7.28 -20.10
C PRO A 128 -16.62 -8.24 -19.10
N PRO A 129 -17.94 -8.09 -18.86
CA PRO A 129 -18.67 -9.09 -18.09
C PRO A 129 -18.51 -10.45 -18.79
N ARG A 130 -18.07 -11.46 -18.03
CA ARG A 130 -18.02 -12.85 -18.50
C ARG A 130 -19.42 -13.39 -18.73
#